data_AF-A0AAV0TLT6-F1
#
_entry.id   AF-A0AAV0TLT6-F1
#
_cell.length_a   1.000
_cell.length_b   1.000
_cell.length_c   1.000
_cell.angle_alpha   90.00
_cell.angle_beta   90.00
_cell.angle_gamma   90.00
#
_symmetry.space_group_name_H-M   'P 1'
#
loop_
_entity.id
_entity.type
_entity.pdbx_description
1 polymer ?
#
loop_
_entity_poly.entity_id
_entity_poly.type
_entity_poly.pdbx_seq_one_letter_code
_entity_poly.pdbx_strand_id
1 'polypeptide(L)'
;MFEAVMEAMKAAPQDPPHEAWIATIAELYTIAHDNVTIAAEQKATLPRLHRDEKAALFELFETACIGSDGSFGKWEQYAKTATHDLYNTIWSFKNIMQSMISKVKWAQAKPLKQWAAKVKAETRQSNTAAWGTYQD
;
A
#
# COMPACT_ATOMS: atom_id res chain seq x y z
N MET A 1 -11.83 8.20 -11.56
CA MET A 1 -10.50 7.72 -11.99
C MET A 1 -10.07 6.51 -11.15
N PHE A 2 -9.94 6.65 -9.83
CA PHE A 2 -9.50 5.55 -8.94
C PHE A 2 -10.40 4.30 -9.00
N GLU A 3 -11.71 4.44 -8.79
CA GLU A 3 -12.63 3.30 -8.82
C GLU A 3 -12.68 2.62 -10.20
N ALA A 4 -12.66 3.41 -11.27
CA ALA A 4 -12.67 2.89 -12.64
C ALA A 4 -11.41 2.05 -12.95
N VAL A 5 -10.21 2.49 -12.53
CA VAL A 5 -8.99 1.71 -12.74
C VAL A 5 -8.95 0.47 -11.82
N MET A 6 -9.48 0.58 -10.60
CA MET A 6 -9.65 -0.57 -9.69
C MET A 6 -10.54 -1.66 -10.30
N GLU A 7 -11.72 -1.30 -10.78
CA GLU A 7 -12.67 -2.25 -11.37
C GLU A 7 -12.11 -2.87 -12.66
N ALA A 8 -11.44 -2.07 -13.51
CA ALA A 8 -10.80 -2.58 -14.72
C ALA A 8 -9.69 -3.59 -14.41
N MET A 9 -8.81 -3.30 -13.43
CA MET A 9 -7.74 -4.21 -13.02
C MET A 9 -8.28 -5.47 -12.32
N LYS A 10 -9.37 -5.36 -11.54
CA LYS A 10 -10.05 -6.52 -10.94
C LYS A 10 -10.74 -7.40 -11.97
N ALA A 11 -11.32 -6.81 -13.02
CA ALA A 11 -11.97 -7.53 -14.11
C ALA A 11 -10.97 -8.28 -15.01
N ALA A 12 -9.73 -7.79 -15.10
CA ALA A 12 -8.68 -8.36 -15.93
C ALA A 12 -7.35 -8.56 -15.16
N PRO A 13 -7.31 -9.46 -14.15
CA PRO A 13 -6.17 -9.62 -13.26
C PRO A 13 -4.96 -10.34 -13.89
N GLN A 14 -5.12 -10.89 -15.10
CA GLN A 14 -4.06 -11.57 -15.85
C GLN A 14 -3.59 -10.75 -17.06
N ASP A 15 -4.26 -9.62 -17.36
CA ASP A 15 -3.85 -8.79 -18.48
C ASP A 15 -2.58 -8.01 -18.11
N PRO A 16 -1.62 -7.91 -19.05
CA PRO A 16 -0.44 -7.10 -18.83
C PRO A 16 -0.84 -5.65 -18.59
N PRO A 17 -0.06 -4.88 -17.79
CA PRO A 17 -0.38 -3.50 -17.47
C PRO A 17 -0.68 -2.67 -18.72
N HIS A 18 -1.94 -2.24 -18.88
CA HIS A 18 -2.32 -1.39 -20.00
C HIS A 18 -1.67 -0.01 -19.81
N GLU A 19 -1.11 0.58 -20.88
CA GLU A 19 -0.54 1.94 -20.81
C GLU A 19 -1.54 2.95 -20.24
N ALA A 20 -2.84 2.76 -20.51
CA ALA A 20 -3.91 3.58 -19.96
C ALA A 20 -4.05 3.47 -18.43
N TRP A 21 -3.87 2.28 -17.84
CA TRP A 21 -3.90 2.10 -16.39
C TRP A 21 -2.69 2.75 -15.74
N ILE A 22 -1.50 2.55 -16.32
CA ILE A 22 -0.27 3.18 -15.84
C ILE A 22 -0.39 4.70 -15.89
N ALA A 23 -0.92 5.25 -16.98
CA ALA A 23 -1.14 6.70 -17.11
C ALA A 23 -2.13 7.22 -16.06
N THR A 24 -3.25 6.52 -15.85
CA THR A 24 -4.25 6.88 -14.85
C THR A 24 -3.68 6.86 -13.43
N ILE A 25 -2.90 5.84 -13.08
CA ILE A 25 -2.25 5.71 -11.77
C ILE A 25 -1.19 6.80 -11.58
N ALA A 26 -0.43 7.13 -12.62
CA ALA A 26 0.54 8.24 -12.59
C ALA A 26 -0.17 9.59 -12.37
N GLU A 27 -1.31 9.82 -13.01
CA GLU A 27 -2.11 11.03 -12.82
C GLU A 27 -2.68 11.12 -11.41
N LEU A 28 -3.19 10.01 -10.85
CA LEU A 28 -3.62 9.93 -9.45
C LEU A 28 -2.49 10.27 -8.47
N TYR A 29 -1.25 9.87 -8.78
CA TYR A 29 -0.09 10.25 -7.98
C TYR A 29 0.23 11.73 -8.10
N THR A 30 0.21 12.31 -9.31
CA THR A 30 0.41 13.76 -9.52
C THR A 30 -0.61 14.59 -8.75
N ILE A 31 -1.89 14.20 -8.74
CA ILE A 31 -2.93 14.88 -7.96
C ILE A 31 -2.60 14.85 -6.47
N ALA A 32 -2.18 13.71 -5.94
CA ALA A 32 -1.81 13.59 -4.52
C ALA A 32 -0.54 14.39 -4.19
N HIS A 33 0.45 14.38 -5.07
CA HIS A 33 1.67 15.18 -4.98
C HIS A 33 1.38 16.68 -4.92
N ASP A 34 0.51 17.17 -5.80
CA ASP A 34 0.15 18.59 -5.87
C ASP A 34 -0.61 19.07 -4.63
N ASN A 35 -1.22 18.15 -3.88
CA ASN A 35 -1.89 18.44 -2.62
C ASN A 35 -0.96 18.40 -1.40
N VAL A 36 0.32 18.03 -1.54
CA VAL A 36 1.28 18.09 -0.43
C VAL A 36 1.80 19.52 -0.26
N THR A 37 1.75 20.00 0.98
CA THR A 37 2.32 21.31 1.37
C THR A 37 3.82 21.15 1.59
N ILE A 38 4.60 21.45 0.55
CA ILE A 38 6.07 21.49 0.57
C ILE A 38 6.50 22.89 0.13
N ALA A 39 7.65 23.37 0.61
CA ALA A 39 8.23 24.63 0.17
C ALA A 39 8.24 24.72 -1.37
N ALA A 40 7.76 25.85 -1.92
CA ALA A 40 7.51 26.00 -3.35
C ALA A 40 8.76 25.75 -4.22
N GLU A 41 9.94 26.08 -3.69
CA GLU A 41 11.25 25.80 -4.30
C GLU A 41 11.56 24.30 -4.50
N GLN A 42 11.02 23.43 -3.65
CA GLN A 42 11.20 21.98 -3.75
C GLN A 42 10.11 21.36 -4.64
N LYS A 43 8.90 21.92 -4.61
CA LYS A 43 7.74 21.44 -5.38
C LYS A 43 7.85 21.70 -6.89
N ALA A 44 8.73 22.61 -7.31
CA ALA A 44 8.89 23.03 -8.71
C ALA A 44 9.28 21.90 -9.67
N THR A 45 9.76 20.75 -9.17
CA THR A 45 10.15 19.64 -10.04
C THR A 45 9.74 18.32 -9.38
N LEU A 46 8.51 17.85 -9.63
CA LEU A 46 8.34 16.40 -9.68
C LEU A 46 9.02 15.95 -10.97
N PRO A 47 10.13 15.19 -10.92
CA PRO A 47 10.73 14.67 -12.13
C PRO A 47 9.66 13.86 -12.87
N ARG A 48 9.52 14.07 -14.19
CA ARG A 48 8.58 13.28 -14.99
C ARG A 48 8.87 11.81 -14.72
N LEU A 49 7.91 11.10 -14.13
CA LEU A 49 8.08 9.68 -13.79
C LEU A 49 8.55 8.91 -15.03
N HIS A 50 9.76 8.37 -14.96
CA HIS A 50 10.33 7.53 -16.00
C HIS A 50 9.62 6.17 -16.04
N ARG A 51 9.86 5.37 -17.08
CA ARG A 51 9.20 4.08 -17.29
C ARG A 51 9.29 3.17 -16.05
N ASP A 52 10.47 3.08 -15.44
CA ASP A 52 10.73 2.24 -14.28
C ASP A 52 10.02 2.76 -13.02
N GLU A 53 9.90 4.08 -12.88
CA GLU A 53 9.22 4.72 -11.75
C GLU A 53 7.70 4.53 -11.86
N LYS A 54 7.16 4.64 -13.08
CA LYS A 54 5.76 4.31 -13.36
C LYS A 54 5.46 2.83 -13.07
N ALA A 55 6.37 1.93 -13.39
CA ALA A 55 6.23 0.51 -13.07
C ALA A 55 6.25 0.26 -11.55
N ALA A 56 7.14 0.92 -10.81
CA ALA A 56 7.17 0.82 -9.34
C ALA A 56 5.90 1.39 -8.69
N LEU A 57 5.39 2.51 -9.21
CA LEU A 57 4.12 3.10 -8.78
C LEU A 57 2.94 2.17 -9.05
N PHE A 58 2.93 1.52 -10.22
CA PHE A 58 1.93 0.52 -10.59
C PHE A 58 1.97 -0.69 -9.63
N GLU A 59 3.14 -1.24 -9.34
CA GLU A 59 3.29 -2.37 -8.40
C GLU A 59 2.79 -2.00 -6.98
N LEU A 60 3.07 -0.77 -6.52
CA LEU A 60 2.53 -0.27 -5.25
C LEU A 60 1.00 -0.21 -5.30
N PHE A 61 0.42 0.33 -6.37
CA PHE A 61 -1.02 0.43 -6.54
C PHE A 61 -1.68 -0.95 -6.54
N GLU A 62 -1.14 -1.89 -7.31
CA GLU A 62 -1.62 -3.27 -7.38
C GLU A 62 -1.55 -3.94 -5.99
N THR A 63 -0.41 -3.85 -5.32
CA THR A 63 -0.22 -4.46 -4.00
C THR A 63 -1.14 -3.84 -2.94
N ALA A 64 -1.25 -2.51 -2.92
CA ALA A 64 -1.98 -1.77 -1.89
C ALA A 64 -3.49 -1.72 -2.12
N CYS A 65 -3.93 -1.53 -3.36
CA CYS A 65 -5.32 -1.27 -3.70
C CYS A 65 -6.02 -2.54 -4.18
N ILE A 66 -5.41 -3.31 -5.08
CA ILE A 66 -6.00 -4.57 -5.57
C ILE A 66 -5.81 -5.68 -4.54
N GLY A 67 -4.59 -5.88 -4.06
CA GLY A 67 -4.25 -6.96 -3.12
C GLY A 67 -4.87 -6.82 -1.72
N SER A 68 -5.37 -5.64 -1.33
CA SER A 68 -6.04 -5.43 -0.03
C SER A 68 -7.39 -4.75 -0.07
N ASP A 69 -8.03 -4.68 -1.24
CA ASP A 69 -9.27 -3.92 -1.46
C ASP A 69 -9.18 -2.50 -0.86
N GLY A 70 -8.09 -1.82 -1.20
CA GLY A 70 -7.72 -0.52 -0.65
C GLY A 70 -8.61 0.60 -1.15
N SER A 71 -8.96 1.53 -0.25
CA SER A 71 -9.71 2.74 -0.59
C SER A 71 -8.83 3.82 -1.22
N PHE A 72 -9.45 4.78 -1.90
CA PHE A 72 -8.76 5.96 -2.41
C PHE A 72 -8.01 6.71 -1.31
N GLY A 73 -8.56 6.83 -0.10
CA GLY A 73 -7.89 7.49 1.02
C GLY A 73 -6.58 6.79 1.44
N LYS A 74 -6.53 5.45 1.36
CA LYS A 74 -5.32 4.68 1.66
C LYS A 74 -4.26 4.86 0.56
N TRP A 75 -4.69 4.87 -0.71
CA TRP A 75 -3.82 5.22 -1.83
C TRP A 75 -3.24 6.62 -1.68
N GLU A 76 -4.09 7.60 -1.39
CA GLU A 76 -3.69 9.00 -1.23
C GLU A 76 -2.68 9.16 -0.08
N GLN A 77 -2.89 8.45 1.04
CA GLN A 77 -1.94 8.43 2.16
C GLN A 77 -0.57 7.88 1.72
N TYR A 78 -0.54 6.81 0.93
CA TYR A 78 0.72 6.30 0.40
C TYR A 78 1.38 7.30 -0.55
N ALA A 79 0.63 7.89 -1.49
CA ALA A 79 1.18 8.88 -2.42
C ALA A 79 1.74 10.12 -1.70
N LYS A 80 1.05 10.63 -0.66
CA LYS A 80 1.51 11.72 0.20
C LYS A 80 2.77 11.35 0.97
N THR A 81 2.83 10.15 1.54
CA THR A 81 4.01 9.65 2.26
C THR A 81 5.21 9.54 1.32
N ALA A 82 5.02 8.97 0.13
CA ALA A 82 6.08 8.85 -0.87
C ALA A 82 6.60 10.23 -1.32
N THR A 83 5.69 11.18 -1.53
CA THR A 83 6.05 12.56 -1.88
C THR A 83 6.84 13.21 -0.75
N HIS A 84 6.40 13.06 0.49
CA HIS A 84 7.13 13.58 1.65
C HIS A 84 8.53 12.98 1.76
N ASP A 85 8.66 11.65 1.62
CA ASP A 85 9.96 10.97 1.67
C ASP A 85 10.87 11.39 0.52
N LEU A 86 10.32 11.65 -0.68
CA LEU A 86 11.07 12.08 -1.85
C LEU A 86 11.75 13.44 -1.63
N TYR A 87 11.09 14.36 -0.94
CA TYR A 87 11.62 15.70 -0.70
C TYR A 87 12.41 15.83 0.61
N ASN A 88 12.20 14.94 1.58
CA ASN A 88 12.85 15.02 2.88
C ASN A 88 13.96 13.97 3.10
N THR A 89 14.22 13.10 2.12
CA THR A 89 15.26 12.08 2.22
C THR A 89 16.17 12.10 1.00
N ILE A 90 17.36 11.49 1.13
CA ILE A 90 18.31 11.30 0.03
C ILE A 90 17.91 10.09 -0.84
N TRP A 91 16.80 9.42 -0.52
CA TRP A 91 16.41 8.20 -1.21
C TRP A 91 15.84 8.49 -2.59
N SER A 92 16.18 7.63 -3.55
CA SER A 92 15.55 7.67 -4.87
C SER A 92 14.07 7.27 -4.76
N PHE A 93 13.26 7.78 -5.69
CA PHE A 93 11.85 7.42 -5.81
C PHE A 93 11.64 5.90 -5.85
N LYS A 94 12.48 5.19 -6.61
CA LYS A 94 12.47 3.72 -6.68
C LYS A 94 12.67 3.07 -5.31
N ASN A 95 13.64 3.54 -4.51
CA ASN A 95 13.90 2.99 -3.18
C ASN A 95 12.72 3.25 -2.22
N ILE A 96 12.11 4.43 -2.31
CA ILE A 96 10.90 4.79 -1.55
C ILE A 96 9.76 3.81 -1.91
N MET A 97 9.47 3.66 -3.21
CA MET A 97 8.43 2.75 -3.70
C MET A 97 8.67 1.31 -3.26
N GLN A 98 9.90 0.79 -3.40
CA GLN A 98 10.25 -0.56 -2.96
C GLN A 98 10.07 -0.73 -1.45
N SER A 99 10.52 0.23 -0.64
CA SER A 99 10.32 0.21 0.81
C SER A 99 8.85 0.14 1.17
N MET A 100 8.01 0.95 0.52
CA MET A 100 6.57 0.96 0.73
C MET A 100 5.91 -0.36 0.30
N ILE A 101 6.24 -0.87 -0.89
CA ILE A 101 5.76 -2.17 -1.38
C ILE A 101 6.10 -3.27 -0.37
N SER A 102 7.35 -3.31 0.11
CA SER A 102 7.76 -4.27 1.14
C SER A 102 6.93 -4.12 2.41
N LYS A 103 6.73 -2.90 2.93
CA LYS A 103 5.89 -2.65 4.12
C LYS A 103 4.46 -3.14 3.91
N VAL A 104 3.87 -2.89 2.74
CA VAL A 104 2.51 -3.36 2.41
C VAL A 104 2.46 -4.89 2.37
N LYS A 105 3.42 -5.53 1.68
CA LYS A 105 3.54 -7.00 1.62
C LYS A 105 3.71 -7.60 3.03
N TRP A 106 4.53 -6.99 3.87
CA TRP A 106 4.70 -7.40 5.27
C TRP A 106 3.44 -7.24 6.11
N ALA A 107 2.71 -6.14 5.94
CA ALA A 107 1.44 -5.91 6.63
C ALA A 107 0.35 -6.91 6.20
N GLN A 108 0.40 -7.37 4.94
CA GLN A 108 -0.49 -8.39 4.39
C GLN A 108 -0.06 -9.82 4.76
N ALA A 109 1.22 -10.06 4.99
CA ALA A 109 1.73 -11.36 5.40
C ALA A 109 1.07 -11.78 6.73
N LYS A 110 0.54 -13.00 6.75
CA LYS A 110 -0.26 -13.57 7.85
C LYS A 110 0.41 -13.83 9.22
N PRO A 111 1.75 -13.70 9.48
CA PRO A 111 2.29 -14.16 10.76
C PRO A 111 1.61 -13.54 11.99
N LEU A 112 1.31 -12.24 11.97
CA LEU A 112 0.74 -11.57 13.14
C LEU A 112 -0.70 -12.04 13.48
N LYS A 113 -1.53 -12.30 12.45
CA LYS A 113 -2.91 -12.77 12.68
C LYS A 113 -2.93 -14.21 13.17
N GLN A 114 -1.98 -15.04 12.74
CA GLN A 114 -1.85 -16.43 13.19
C GLN A 114 -1.31 -16.54 14.62
N TRP A 115 -0.33 -15.72 14.98
CA TRP A 115 0.14 -15.63 16.38
C TRP A 115 -0.94 -15.08 17.32
N ALA A 116 -1.65 -14.03 16.92
CA ALA A 116 -2.76 -13.50 17.72
C ALA A 116 -3.91 -14.52 17.87
N ALA A 117 -4.21 -15.29 16.84
CA ALA A 117 -5.20 -16.37 16.91
C ALA A 117 -4.73 -17.53 17.80
N LYS A 118 -3.45 -17.91 17.70
CA LYS A 118 -2.84 -18.96 18.53
C LYS A 118 -2.85 -18.58 20.00
N VAL A 119 -2.40 -17.37 20.36
CA VAL A 119 -2.41 -16.86 21.73
C VAL A 119 -3.83 -16.81 22.29
N LYS A 120 -4.84 -16.40 21.49
CA LYS A 120 -6.25 -16.41 21.92
C LYS A 120 -6.82 -17.81 22.09
N ALA A 121 -6.41 -18.77 21.26
CA ALA A 121 -6.83 -20.17 21.37
C ALA A 121 -6.22 -20.83 22.62
N GLU A 122 -4.92 -20.62 22.87
CA GLU A 122 -4.22 -21.10 24.07
C GLU A 122 -4.83 -20.51 25.34
N THR A 123 -5.10 -19.19 25.37
CA THR A 123 -5.75 -18.52 26.52
C THR A 123 -7.15 -19.08 26.80
N ARG A 124 -7.95 -19.38 25.76
CA ARG A 124 -9.27 -20.01 25.93
C ARG A 124 -9.14 -21.44 26.47
N GLN A 125 -8.17 -22.21 25.99
CA GLN A 125 -7.96 -23.59 26.41
C GLN A 125 -7.49 -23.68 27.87
N SER A 126 -6.63 -22.76 28.30
CA SER A 126 -6.20 -22.63 29.71
C SER A 126 -7.35 -22.22 30.63
N ASN A 127 -8.21 -21.29 30.21
CA ASN A 127 -9.37 -20.89 31.02
C ASN A 127 -10.37 -22.05 31.17
N THR A 128 -10.68 -22.81 30.12
CA THR A 128 -11.61 -23.96 30.25
C THR A 128 -11.05 -25.07 31.15
N ALA A 129 -9.73 -25.29 31.13
CA ALA A 129 -9.07 -26.28 31.99
C ALA A 129 -9.08 -25.86 33.48
N ALA A 130 -9.04 -24.56 33.78
CA ALA A 130 -9.05 -24.04 35.15
C ALA A 130 -10.42 -24.11 35.84
N TRP A 131 -11.53 -24.14 35.09
CA TRP A 131 -12.89 -24.27 35.64
C TRP A 131 -13.37 -25.73 35.75
N GLY A 132 -12.67 -26.68 35.12
CA GLY A 132 -13.03 -28.11 35.15
C GLY A 132 -12.50 -28.89 36.36
N THR A 133 -11.67 -28.27 37.21
CA THR A 133 -10.99 -28.92 38.35
C THR A 133 -11.57 -28.56 39.72
N TYR A 134 -12.71 -27.87 39.78
CA TYR A 134 -13.43 -27.52 41.01
C TYR A 134 -14.83 -28.17 41.09
N GLN A 135 -14.97 -29.40 40.61
CA GLN A 135 -16.15 -30.24 40.88
C GLN A 135 -15.73 -31.70 41.06
N ASP A 136 -15.27 -32.02 42.27
CA ASP A 136 -15.40 -33.34 42.89
C ASP A 136 -15.68 -33.15 44.38
#